data_AF-A0A3P7JZE4-F1
#
_entry.id   AF-A0A3P7JZE4-F1
#
_cell.length_a   1.000
_cell.length_b   1.000
_cell.length_c   1.000
_cell.angle_alpha   90.00
_cell.angle_beta   90.00
_cell.angle_gamma   90.00
#
_symmetry.space_group_name_H-M   'P 1'
#
loop_
_entity.id
_entity.type
_entity.pdbx_description
1 polymer ?
#
loop_
_entity_poly.entity_id
_entity_poly.type
_entity_poly.pdbx_seq_one_letter_code
_entity_poly.pdbx_strand_id
1 'polypeptide(L)' 'QKDVVVRGDLAAIRNGRFCIIREGTIIRPSSKKFSKGVTLFPVHIGDHDMIEEVRFGEWYYDI' A
#
# COMPACT_ATOMS: atom_id res chain seq x y z
N GLN A 1 1.00 3.93 15.71
CA GLN A 1 1.39 3.00 14.62
C GLN A 1 2.66 2.31 15.05
N LYS A 2 2.61 0.99 15.26
CA LYS A 2 3.77 0.18 15.65
C LYS A 2 4.01 -0.82 14.52
N ASP A 3 5.28 -1.06 14.19
CA ASP A 3 5.70 -2.02 13.16
C ASP A 3 5.04 -1.83 11.77
N VAL A 4 4.71 -0.57 11.41
CA VAL A 4 4.17 -0.23 10.09
C VAL A 4 5.29 0.12 9.13
N VAL A 5 5.28 -0.47 7.93
CA VAL A 5 6.26 -0.20 6.88
C VAL A 5 5.57 0.36 5.65
N VAL A 6 6.07 1.50 5.13
CA VAL A 6 5.55 2.17 3.94
C VAL A 6 6.64 2.24 2.88
N ARG A 7 6.48 1.49 1.78
CA ARG A 7 7.46 1.36 0.68
C ARG A 7 7.32 2.50 -0.34
N GLY A 8 7.62 3.72 0.07
CA GLY A 8 7.61 4.91 -0.81
C GLY A 8 8.78 4.97 -1.81
N ASP A 9 9.72 4.04 -1.71
CA ASP A 9 10.86 3.87 -2.61
C ASP A 9 10.48 3.28 -3.97
N LEU A 10 9.38 2.51 -4.03
CA LEU A 10 8.93 1.78 -5.22
C LEU A 10 8.01 2.61 -6.12
N ALA A 11 7.12 3.41 -5.53
CA ALA A 11 6.23 4.32 -6.22
C ALA A 11 5.69 5.35 -5.21
N ALA A 12 5.05 6.42 -5.72
CA ALA A 12 4.40 7.39 -4.85
C ALA A 12 3.28 6.75 -4.01
N ILE A 13 3.25 7.07 -2.72
CA ILE A 13 2.17 6.68 -1.80
C ILE A 13 1.53 7.97 -1.30
N ARG A 14 0.23 8.14 -1.55
CA ARG A 14 -0.56 9.28 -1.08
C ARG A 14 -1.48 8.82 0.02
N ASN A 15 -1.46 9.56 1.12
CA ASN A 15 -2.28 9.28 2.28
C ASN A 15 -3.23 10.44 2.54
N GLY A 16 -4.52 10.13 2.65
CA GLY A 16 -5.57 11.07 3.01
C GLY A 16 -5.51 11.46 4.48
N ARG A 17 -6.44 12.34 4.86
CA ARG A 17 -6.59 12.83 6.24
C ARG A 17 -7.35 11.83 7.08
N PHE A 18 -6.99 11.76 8.37
CA PHE A 18 -7.67 10.92 9.37
C PHE A 18 -7.73 9.42 9.01
N CYS A 19 -6.83 8.95 8.17
CA CYS A 19 -6.68 7.52 7.89
C CYS A 19 -6.13 6.78 9.13
N ILE A 20 -6.50 5.51 9.27
CA ILE A 20 -6.02 4.66 10.36
C ILE A 20 -5.28 3.47 9.75
N ILE A 21 -3.99 3.34 10.04
CA ILE A 21 -3.18 2.17 9.64
C ILE A 21 -2.91 1.33 10.88
N ARG A 22 -3.35 0.08 10.89
CA ARG A 22 -3.14 -0.86 12.00
C ARG A 22 -1.68 -1.27 12.14
N GLU A 23 -1.30 -1.73 13.34
CA GLU A 23 0.04 -2.24 13.64
C GLU A 23 0.42 -3.43 12.74
N GLY A 24 1.71 -3.56 12.41
CA GLY A 24 2.22 -4.65 11.57
C GLY A 24 1.91 -4.53 10.07
N THR A 25 1.25 -3.45 9.63
CA THR A 25 0.85 -3.27 8.23
C THR A 25 2.03 -2.92 7.32
N ILE A 26 2.15 -3.61 6.18
CA ILE A 26 3.10 -3.28 5.12
C ILE A 26 2.36 -2.70 3.91
N ILE A 27 2.56 -1.42 3.66
CA ILE A 27 2.02 -0.74 2.48
C ILE A 27 3.07 -0.78 1.38
N ARG A 28 2.85 -1.65 0.39
CA ARG A 28 3.70 -1.78 -0.80
C ARG A 28 2.95 -1.39 -2.08
N PRO A 29 3.56 -0.62 -2.98
CA PRO A 29 3.04 -0.42 -4.32
C PRO A 29 2.73 -1.75 -5.02
N SER A 30 1.60 -1.80 -5.74
CA SER A 30 1.28 -2.97 -6.55
C SER A 30 2.22 -3.02 -7.76
N SER A 31 2.56 -4.23 -8.18
CA SER A 31 3.47 -4.47 -9.28
C SER A 31 2.78 -5.32 -10.32
N LYS A 32 2.80 -4.90 -11.60
CA LYS A 32 2.27 -5.70 -12.71
C LYS A 32 3.40 -6.00 -13.70
N LYS A 33 3.49 -7.27 -14.11
CA LYS A 33 4.40 -7.70 -15.17
C LYS A 33 3.73 -7.49 -16.52
N PHE A 34 4.39 -6.74 -17.38
CA PHE A 34 4.06 -6.57 -18.79
C PHE A 34 5.12 -7.27 -19.65
N SER A 35 4.82 -7.50 -20.93
CA SER A 35 5.77 -8.08 -21.88
C SER A 35 7.08 -7.28 -22.02
N LYS A 36 7.06 -5.99 -21.68
CA LYS A 36 8.21 -5.08 -21.75
C LYS A 36 8.91 -4.82 -20.40
N GLY A 37 8.42 -5.39 -19.29
CA GLY A 37 9.02 -5.17 -17.97
C GLY A 37 8.01 -5.14 -16.83
N VAL A 38 8.47 -4.67 -15.66
CA VAL A 38 7.64 -4.52 -14.45
C VAL A 38 7.26 -3.05 -14.27
N THR A 39 5.99 -2.79 -14.02
CA THR A 39 5.50 -1.46 -13.65
C THR A 39 5.01 -1.49 -12.21
N LEU A 40 5.33 -0.43 -11.47
CA LEU A 40 4.87 -0.19 -10.10
C LEU A 40 3.80 0.89 -10.13
N PHE A 41 2.65 0.63 -9.50
CA PHE A 41 1.53 1.58 -9.47
C PHE A 41 1.52 2.34 -8.13
N PRO A 42 1.32 3.67 -8.17
CA PRO A 42 1.13 4.47 -6.96
C PRO A 42 -0.01 3.94 -6.09
N VAL A 43 0.09 4.15 -4.78
CA VAL A 43 -0.98 3.82 -3.82
C VAL A 43 -1.68 5.12 -3.40
N HIS A 44 -3.00 5.10 -3.41
CA HIS A 44 -3.84 6.20 -2.92
C HIS A 44 -4.75 5.68 -1.80
N ILE A 45 -4.56 6.22 -0.60
CA ILE A 45 -5.43 5.98 0.56
C ILE A 45 -6.27 7.24 0.73
N GLY A 46 -7.59 7.09 0.82
CA GLY A 46 -8.55 8.16 0.93
C GLY A 46 -8.62 8.80 2.32
N ASP A 47 -9.42 9.87 2.43
CA ASP A 47 -9.74 10.50 3.70
C ASP A 47 -10.65 9.58 4.52
N HIS A 48 -10.36 9.40 5.82
CA HIS A 48 -11.09 8.54 6.75
C HIS A 48 -11.04 7.03 6.46
N ASP A 49 -10.10 6.58 5.61
CA ASP A 49 -9.94 5.15 5.34
C ASP A 49 -9.28 4.41 6.51
N MET A 50 -9.71 3.16 6.71
CA MET A 50 -9.16 2.26 7.72
C MET A 50 -8.48 1.07 7.04
N ILE A 51 -7.17 0.97 7.23
CA ILE A 51 -6.36 -0.14 6.74
C ILE A 51 -6.15 -1.10 7.90
N GLU A 52 -6.82 -2.24 7.81
CA GLU A 52 -6.74 -3.33 8.78
C GLU A 52 -5.44 -4.14 8.66
N GLU A 53 -5.18 -5.00 9.64
CA GLU A 53 -4.01 -5.88 9.67
C GLU A 53 -3.96 -6.76 8.40
N VAL A 54 -3.01 -6.46 7.52
CA VAL A 54 -2.75 -7.29 6.35
C VAL A 54 -1.80 -8.40 6.77
N ARG A 55 -2.35 -9.58 7.06
CA ARG A 55 -1.56 -10.78 7.29
C ARG A 55 -0.65 -11.03 6.09
N PHE A 56 0.64 -11.24 6.37
CA PHE A 56 1.65 -11.66 5.40
C PHE A 56 1.11 -12.78 4.51
N GLY A 57 0.79 -12.47 3.25
CA GLY A 57 0.42 -13.50 2.29
C GLY A 57 -0.57 -13.07 1.21
N GLU A 58 -1.50 -12.16 1.47
CA GLU A 58 -2.61 -11.95 0.52
C GLU A 58 -3.04 -10.49 0.35
N TRP A 59 -3.53 -10.25 -0.87
CA TRP A 59 -4.20 -9.07 -1.44
C TRP A 59 -3.32 -8.06 -2.18
N TYR A 60 -3.37 -8.24 -3.51
CA TYR A 60 -3.39 -7.14 -4.48
C TYR A 60 -4.67 -6.33 -4.23
N TYR A 61 -4.54 -5.10 -3.74
CA TYR A 61 -5.52 -4.07 -4.08
C TYR A 61 -5.20 -3.66 -5.51
N ASP A 62 -5.91 -4.25 -6.49
CA ASP A 62 -6.05 -3.64 -7.81
C ASP A 62 -7.00 -2.45 -7.60
N ILE A 63 -6.40 -1.25 -7.53
CA ILE A 63 -7.09 0.00 -7.87
C ILE A 63 -6.65 0.33 -9.29
#